data_AF-A0A369H794-F1
#
_entry.id   AF-A0A369H794-F1
#
_cell.length_a   1.000
_cell.length_b   1.000
_cell.length_c   1.000
_cell.angle_alpha   90.00
_cell.angle_beta   90.00
_cell.angle_gamma   90.00
#
_symmetry.space_group_name_H-M   'P 1'
#
loop_
_entity.id
_entity.type
_entity.pdbx_description
1 polymer ?
#
loop_
_entity_poly.entity_id
_entity_poly.type
_entity_poly.pdbx_seq_one_letter_code
_entity_poly.pdbx_strand_id
1 'polypeptide(L)'
;MRLSLIILHLLSALGAAAVPTELQPRWTGTTRRTTRVTIVNRSPTAITSVSLKHKYSSVYKDSHEWARIETGSSARDWMTVSYNTGPLTTGQDWWLLTFYDDGGGTLYATAPNNFRAVFDALESVAGVLALAASGAAASLAVAGASGPAAAVAAGGLVAVGKFSAPLAAIGLAKFTADRILSSEPTDGFKQHTLREEDEWRPVYVIVHPDYTVTIRSNSDESDTVTAAVEVKKPAALRRGRGRERG
;
A
#
# COMPACT_ATOMS: atom_id res chain seq x y z
N MET A 1 45.56 37.91 -78.83
CA MET A 1 44.56 38.54 -77.94
C MET A 1 43.16 38.13 -78.37
N ARG A 2 42.54 37.15 -77.70
CA ARG A 2 41.09 37.02 -77.49
C ARG A 2 40.88 36.18 -76.22
N LEU A 3 40.17 36.76 -75.26
CA LEU A 3 39.64 36.10 -74.06
C LEU A 3 38.59 35.04 -74.45
N SER A 4 38.50 33.96 -73.67
CA SER A 4 37.26 33.21 -73.36
C SER A 4 37.57 32.24 -72.22
N LEU A 5 37.22 32.59 -70.97
CA LEU A 5 36.21 31.92 -70.15
C LEU A 5 35.92 30.45 -70.53
N ILE A 6 36.10 29.54 -69.56
CA ILE A 6 35.03 28.69 -69.00
C ILE A 6 35.55 28.09 -67.68
N ILE A 7 34.82 28.43 -66.61
CA ILE A 7 34.89 27.88 -65.26
C ILE A 7 34.01 26.62 -65.26
N LEU A 8 34.51 25.50 -64.71
CA LEU A 8 33.64 24.41 -64.25
C LEU A 8 34.08 23.99 -62.85
N HIS A 9 33.32 24.44 -61.85
CA HIS A 9 33.47 24.02 -60.47
C HIS A 9 32.79 22.67 -60.26
N LEU A 10 33.54 21.74 -59.67
CA LEU A 10 33.05 20.48 -59.12
C LEU A 10 32.22 20.81 -57.86
N LEU A 11 30.91 20.52 -57.88
CA LEU A 11 30.03 20.65 -56.72
C LEU A 11 30.03 19.31 -55.95
N SER A 12 30.78 19.24 -54.86
CA SER A 12 30.67 18.15 -53.89
C SER A 12 29.50 18.45 -52.95
N ALA A 13 28.36 17.81 -53.16
CA ALA A 13 27.25 17.82 -52.21
C ALA A 13 27.57 16.87 -51.05
N LEU A 14 28.17 17.39 -49.98
CA LEU A 14 28.14 16.75 -48.66
C LEU A 14 26.81 17.15 -48.01
N GLY A 15 25.83 16.24 -48.02
CA GLY A 15 24.64 16.39 -47.20
C GLY A 15 25.04 16.41 -45.73
N ALA A 16 24.93 17.57 -45.09
CA ALA A 16 24.93 17.65 -43.64
C ALA A 16 23.69 16.92 -43.13
N ALA A 17 23.87 15.69 -42.62
CA ALA A 17 22.86 15.07 -41.78
C ALA A 17 22.69 15.99 -40.56
N ALA A 18 21.54 16.66 -40.47
CA ALA A 18 21.17 17.42 -39.30
C ALA A 18 21.18 16.46 -38.11
N VAL A 19 22.13 16.66 -37.19
CA VAL A 19 22.10 16.03 -35.87
C VAL A 19 20.76 16.46 -35.24
N PRO A 20 19.89 15.53 -34.83
CA PRO A 20 18.66 15.93 -34.16
C PRO A 20 19.07 16.68 -32.90
N THR A 21 18.70 17.96 -32.85
CA THR A 21 18.79 18.81 -31.68
C THR A 21 18.22 18.04 -30.50
N GLU A 22 19.05 17.79 -29.49
CA GLU A 22 18.63 17.17 -28.24
C GLU A 22 17.34 17.85 -27.79
N LEU A 23 16.27 17.06 -27.69
CA LEU A 23 15.04 17.46 -27.04
C LEU A 23 15.41 17.77 -25.60
N GLN A 24 15.67 19.04 -25.28
CA GLN A 24 15.85 19.44 -23.90
C GLN A 24 14.61 18.97 -23.13
N PRO A 25 14.78 18.26 -22.01
CA PRO A 25 13.65 17.82 -21.20
C PRO A 25 12.86 19.07 -20.81
N ARG A 26 11.61 19.17 -21.29
CA ARG A 26 10.67 20.20 -20.87
C ARG A 26 10.55 20.10 -19.35
N TRP A 27 11.13 21.06 -18.64
CA TRP A 27 10.99 21.15 -17.19
C TRP A 27 9.51 21.34 -16.86
N THR A 28 8.89 20.34 -16.24
CA THR A 28 7.46 20.34 -15.89
C THR A 28 7.17 21.09 -14.59
N GLY A 29 8.18 21.68 -13.95
CA GLY A 29 8.05 22.30 -12.62
C GLY A 29 7.90 21.31 -11.46
N THR A 30 8.02 20.01 -11.75
CA THR A 30 7.89 18.91 -10.81
C THR A 30 9.07 17.96 -10.97
N THR A 31 9.54 17.41 -9.85
CA THR A 31 10.58 16.39 -9.79
C THR A 31 9.99 15.17 -9.13
N ARG A 32 9.96 14.03 -9.84
CA ARG A 32 9.60 12.76 -9.23
C ARG A 32 10.73 12.31 -8.32
N ARG A 33 10.37 11.88 -7.12
CA ARG A 33 11.27 11.36 -6.09
C ARG A 33 10.77 10.03 -5.58
N THR A 34 11.66 9.28 -4.95
CA THR A 34 11.33 8.01 -4.32
C THR A 34 11.98 7.87 -2.97
N THR A 35 11.30 7.18 -2.06
CA THR A 35 11.88 6.79 -0.79
C THR A 35 11.43 5.39 -0.37
N ARG A 36 12.09 4.82 0.64
CA ARG A 36 11.80 3.50 1.20
C ARG A 36 11.05 3.65 2.51
N VAL A 37 10.05 2.81 2.70
CA VAL A 37 9.18 2.80 3.87
C VAL A 37 9.20 1.43 4.53
N THR A 38 9.21 1.41 5.86
CA THR A 38 9.05 0.18 6.64
C THR A 38 8.10 0.41 7.81
N ILE A 39 7.52 -0.68 8.29
CA ILE A 39 6.67 -0.68 9.48
C ILE A 39 7.50 -1.10 10.70
N VAL A 40 7.35 -0.37 11.80
CA VAL A 40 7.93 -0.70 13.10
C VAL A 40 6.81 -1.07 14.06
N ASN A 41 6.78 -2.32 14.52
CA ASN A 41 5.78 -2.76 15.49
C ASN A 41 6.30 -2.56 16.91
N ARG A 42 5.73 -1.59 17.64
CA ARG A 42 5.93 -1.41 19.09
C ARG A 42 4.66 -1.74 19.89
N SER A 43 3.65 -2.31 19.25
CA SER A 43 2.44 -2.76 19.94
C SER A 43 2.75 -3.95 20.85
N PRO A 44 1.88 -4.26 21.84
CA PRO A 44 2.15 -5.30 22.84
C PRO A 44 2.20 -6.72 22.27
N THR A 45 1.74 -6.92 21.03
CA THR A 45 1.68 -8.23 20.36
C THR A 45 2.21 -8.15 18.93
N ALA A 46 2.48 -9.29 18.30
CA ALA A 46 2.78 -9.31 16.88
C ALA A 46 1.57 -8.81 16.09
N ILE A 47 1.82 -8.12 14.99
CA ILE A 47 0.77 -7.73 14.04
C ILE A 47 0.85 -8.62 12.81
N THR A 48 -0.30 -8.97 12.26
CA THR A 48 -0.41 -9.88 11.11
C THR A 48 -1.22 -9.26 9.98
N SER A 49 -1.06 -9.80 8.77
CA SER A 49 -1.78 -9.36 7.58
C SER A 49 -1.75 -7.84 7.43
N VAL A 50 -0.55 -7.27 7.52
CA VAL A 50 -0.29 -5.83 7.51
C VAL A 50 -0.31 -5.35 6.06
N SER A 51 -1.02 -4.28 5.78
CA SER A 51 -1.00 -3.61 4.48
C SER A 51 -0.75 -2.12 4.67
N LEU A 52 0.26 -1.59 3.98
CA LEU A 52 0.48 -0.15 3.86
C LEU A 52 0.16 0.28 2.43
N LYS A 53 -0.64 1.33 2.31
CA LYS A 53 -0.91 1.99 1.04
C LYS A 53 -0.48 3.44 1.12
N HIS A 54 0.18 3.88 0.06
CA HIS A 54 0.56 5.26 -0.16
C HIS A 54 -0.04 5.73 -1.48
N LYS A 55 -0.57 6.96 -1.46
CA LYS A 55 -1.19 7.59 -2.61
C LYS A 55 -0.70 9.03 -2.70
N TYR A 56 0.07 9.35 -3.73
CA TYR A 56 0.40 10.73 -4.09
C TYR A 56 -0.69 11.27 -5.01
N SER A 57 -1.72 11.88 -4.42
CA SER A 57 -2.96 12.27 -5.12
C SER A 57 -3.47 11.19 -6.08
N SER A 58 -3.80 11.48 -7.34
CA SER A 58 -4.22 10.46 -8.31
C SER A 58 -3.06 9.86 -9.13
N VAL A 59 -1.81 10.27 -8.88
CA VAL A 59 -0.68 10.04 -9.78
C VAL A 59 0.05 8.74 -9.46
N TYR A 60 0.44 8.54 -8.20
CA TYR A 60 1.14 7.34 -7.75
C TYR A 60 0.30 6.64 -6.68
N LYS A 61 0.22 5.31 -6.80
CA LYS A 61 -0.51 4.43 -5.89
C LYS A 61 0.40 3.25 -5.60
N ASP A 62 1.06 3.29 -4.47
CA ASP A 62 1.98 2.27 -4.04
C ASP A 62 1.33 1.45 -2.93
N SER A 63 1.55 0.14 -2.90
CA SER A 63 1.10 -0.72 -1.81
C SER A 63 2.12 -1.79 -1.51
N HIS A 64 2.17 -2.23 -0.26
CA HIS A 64 2.95 -3.39 0.15
C HIS A 64 2.31 -4.08 1.34
N GLU A 65 2.45 -5.40 1.37
CA GLU A 65 1.85 -6.25 2.37
C GLU A 65 2.90 -7.10 3.09
N TRP A 66 2.75 -7.23 4.40
CA TRP A 66 3.58 -8.08 5.24
C TRP A 66 2.73 -9.12 5.95
N ALA A 67 3.18 -10.37 5.95
CA ALA A 67 2.48 -11.45 6.63
C ALA A 67 2.43 -11.24 8.15
N ARG A 68 3.56 -10.85 8.74
CA ARG A 68 3.74 -10.76 10.19
C ARG A 68 4.91 -9.85 10.55
N ILE A 69 4.74 -9.06 11.61
CA ILE A 69 5.80 -8.24 12.20
C ILE A 69 5.78 -8.46 13.71
N GLU A 70 6.87 -9.02 14.25
CA GLU A 70 6.99 -9.31 15.68
C GLU A 70 7.04 -8.03 16.53
N THR A 71 6.59 -8.13 17.78
CA THR A 71 6.71 -7.04 18.76
C THR A 71 8.15 -6.57 18.90
N GLY A 72 8.33 -5.25 18.94
CA GLY A 72 9.63 -4.59 19.05
C GLY A 72 10.49 -4.65 17.78
N SER A 73 9.97 -5.21 16.68
CA SER A 73 10.73 -5.41 15.44
C SER A 73 10.22 -4.51 14.30
N SER A 74 11.09 -4.29 13.31
CA SER A 74 10.70 -3.71 12.01
C SER A 74 10.40 -4.81 10.99
N ALA A 75 9.64 -4.48 9.95
CA ALA A 75 9.47 -5.36 8.81
C ALA A 75 10.81 -5.66 8.14
N ARG A 76 10.99 -6.88 7.60
CA ARG A 76 12.27 -7.34 7.05
C ARG A 76 12.59 -6.73 5.68
N ASP A 77 11.55 -6.42 4.92
CA ASP A 77 11.59 -5.83 3.59
C ASP A 77 10.92 -4.45 3.60
N TRP A 78 11.08 -3.72 2.49
CA TRP A 78 10.75 -2.30 2.39
C TRP A 78 9.78 -2.07 1.22
N MET A 79 8.82 -1.19 1.44
CA MET A 79 8.01 -0.59 0.39
C MET A 79 8.78 0.56 -0.27
N THR A 80 8.70 0.69 -1.59
CA THR A 80 9.20 1.90 -2.28
C THR A 80 8.00 2.77 -2.65
N VAL A 81 8.05 4.04 -2.29
CA VAL A 81 6.98 5.01 -2.61
C VAL A 81 7.48 6.05 -3.59
N SER A 82 6.59 6.49 -4.49
CA SER A 82 6.84 7.57 -5.44
C SER A 82 6.03 8.81 -5.09
N TYR A 83 6.65 9.98 -5.15
CA TYR A 83 6.00 11.27 -4.91
C TYR A 83 6.61 12.35 -5.82
N ASN A 84 5.96 13.50 -5.96
CA ASN A 84 6.53 14.64 -6.66
C ASN A 84 6.82 15.78 -5.69
N THR A 85 7.91 16.49 -5.93
CA THR A 85 8.25 17.77 -5.27
C THR A 85 8.44 18.88 -6.31
N GLY A 86 8.39 20.13 -5.89
CA GLY A 86 8.70 21.29 -6.74
C GLY A 86 7.67 22.42 -6.59
N PRO A 87 7.95 23.61 -7.12
CA PRO A 87 7.12 24.79 -6.91
C PRO A 87 5.72 24.69 -7.52
N LEU A 88 5.49 23.75 -8.45
CA LEU A 88 4.19 23.53 -9.09
C LEU A 88 3.49 22.24 -8.63
N THR A 89 3.99 21.58 -7.57
CA THR A 89 3.31 20.39 -7.05
C THR A 89 2.10 20.78 -6.21
N THR A 90 0.93 20.31 -6.62
CA THR A 90 -0.32 20.37 -5.84
C THR A 90 -0.69 19.02 -5.22
N GLY A 91 0.12 17.99 -5.48
CA GLY A 91 -0.12 16.65 -4.98
C GLY A 91 0.15 16.54 -3.49
N GLN A 92 -0.59 15.65 -2.83
CA GLN A 92 -0.47 15.37 -1.41
C GLN A 92 -0.25 13.87 -1.21
N ASP A 93 0.57 13.54 -0.22
CA ASP A 93 0.84 12.17 0.20
C ASP A 93 -0.18 11.71 1.24
N TRP A 94 -0.91 10.68 0.86
CA TRP A 94 -1.96 10.06 1.66
C TRP A 94 -1.56 8.64 2.02
N TRP A 95 -1.71 8.28 3.30
CA TRP A 95 -1.27 7.00 3.85
C TRP A 95 -2.42 6.26 4.52
N LEU A 96 -2.51 4.95 4.30
CA LEU A 96 -3.41 4.06 5.00
C LEU A 96 -2.65 2.83 5.47
N LEU A 97 -2.67 2.58 6.77
CA LEU A 97 -2.17 1.33 7.35
C LEU A 97 -3.36 0.51 7.85
N THR A 98 -3.41 -0.76 7.47
CA THR A 98 -4.29 -1.75 8.09
C THR A 98 -3.49 -2.94 8.59
N PHE A 99 -3.94 -3.55 9.69
CA PHE A 99 -3.31 -4.73 10.27
C PHE A 99 -4.28 -5.45 11.19
N TYR A 100 -3.97 -6.71 11.49
CA TYR A 100 -4.67 -7.49 12.49
C TYR A 100 -3.80 -7.67 13.73
N ASP A 101 -4.43 -7.86 14.88
CA ASP A 101 -3.74 -8.43 16.04
C ASP A 101 -3.17 -9.84 15.74
N ASP A 102 -2.32 -10.35 16.63
CA ASP A 102 -1.66 -11.65 16.48
C ASP A 102 -2.65 -12.81 16.24
N GLY A 103 -3.84 -12.70 16.85
CA GLY A 103 -4.88 -13.72 16.78
C GLY A 103 -5.75 -13.64 15.52
N GLY A 104 -5.65 -12.56 14.74
CA GLY A 104 -6.57 -12.25 13.65
C GLY A 104 -7.96 -11.84 14.12
N GLY A 105 -8.15 -11.58 15.42
CA GLY A 105 -9.44 -11.32 16.04
C GLY A 105 -9.91 -9.88 15.88
N THR A 106 -8.98 -8.95 15.75
CA THR A 106 -9.27 -7.52 15.61
C THR A 106 -8.56 -6.97 14.39
N LEU A 107 -9.32 -6.30 13.51
CA LEU A 107 -8.79 -5.54 12.38
C LEU A 107 -8.70 -4.06 12.76
N TYR A 108 -7.52 -3.47 12.54
CA TYR A 108 -7.22 -2.06 12.75
C TYR A 108 -7.01 -1.35 11.41
N ALA A 109 -7.41 -0.08 11.35
CA ALA A 109 -7.07 0.83 10.27
C ALA A 109 -6.81 2.25 10.79
N THR A 110 -5.84 2.97 10.22
CA THR A 110 -5.62 4.40 10.54
C THR A 110 -6.86 5.23 10.20
N ALA A 111 -7.24 6.16 11.08
CA ALA A 111 -8.50 6.90 10.99
C ALA A 111 -8.34 8.36 11.46
N PRO A 112 -7.72 9.24 10.66
CA PRO A 112 -7.34 10.59 11.11
C PRO A 112 -8.49 11.58 11.29
N ASN A 113 -9.50 11.57 10.41
CA ASN A 113 -10.54 12.63 10.39
C ASN A 113 -11.98 12.13 10.15
N ASN A 114 -12.18 10.90 9.65
CA ASN A 114 -13.50 10.37 9.28
C ASN A 114 -13.71 8.98 9.89
N PHE A 115 -13.72 8.93 11.23
CA PHE A 115 -13.87 7.69 11.99
C PHE A 115 -15.08 6.86 11.55
N ARG A 116 -16.21 7.48 11.25
CA ARG A 116 -17.43 6.77 10.84
C ARG A 116 -17.26 6.07 9.49
N ALA A 117 -16.72 6.76 8.48
CA ALA A 117 -16.52 6.15 7.16
C ALA A 117 -15.51 5.00 7.21
N VAL A 118 -14.41 5.16 7.95
CA VAL A 118 -13.42 4.09 8.16
C VAL A 118 -14.05 2.93 8.92
N PHE A 119 -14.83 3.21 9.96
CA PHE A 119 -15.51 2.18 10.74
C PHE A 119 -16.56 1.42 9.92
N ASP A 120 -17.38 2.12 9.13
CA ASP A 120 -18.37 1.50 8.24
C ASP A 120 -17.67 0.60 7.19
N ALA A 121 -16.53 1.03 6.65
CA ALA A 121 -15.72 0.22 5.74
C ALA A 121 -15.13 -1.03 6.43
N LEU A 122 -14.64 -0.87 7.66
CA LEU A 122 -14.16 -1.97 8.49
C LEU A 122 -15.27 -2.98 8.81
N GLU A 123 -16.46 -2.52 9.22
CA GLU A 123 -17.62 -3.38 9.50
C GLU A 123 -18.06 -4.14 8.25
N SER A 124 -18.03 -3.50 7.08
CA SER A 124 -18.31 -4.16 5.81
C SER A 124 -17.36 -5.34 5.56
N VAL A 125 -16.05 -5.13 5.75
CA VAL A 125 -15.05 -6.20 5.61
C VAL A 125 -15.25 -7.29 6.66
N ALA A 126 -15.43 -6.91 7.92
CA ALA A 126 -15.65 -7.87 9.01
C ALA A 126 -16.89 -8.74 8.76
N GLY A 127 -17.98 -8.16 8.24
CA GLY A 127 -19.19 -8.89 7.86
C GLY A 127 -18.92 -9.92 6.75
N VAL A 128 -18.16 -9.55 5.71
CA VAL A 128 -17.75 -10.47 4.64
C VAL A 128 -16.89 -11.61 5.18
N LEU A 129 -15.93 -11.32 6.06
CA LEU A 129 -15.08 -12.33 6.68
C LEU A 129 -15.88 -13.28 7.59
N ALA A 130 -16.83 -12.75 8.37
CA ALA A 130 -17.70 -13.54 9.23
C ALA A 130 -18.62 -14.48 8.42
N LEU A 131 -19.15 -14.02 7.29
CA LEU A 131 -19.96 -14.83 6.36
C LEU A 131 -19.15 -15.97 5.73
N ALA A 132 -17.89 -15.71 5.37
CA ALA A 132 -17.01 -16.75 4.85
C ALA A 132 -16.67 -17.79 5.92
N ALA A 133 -16.35 -17.32 7.13
CA ALA A 133 -16.00 -18.20 8.24
C ALA A 133 -17.17 -19.10 8.67
N SER A 134 -18.43 -18.69 8.46
CA SER A 134 -19.61 -19.51 8.78
C SER A 134 -19.88 -20.62 7.79
N GLY A 135 -19.12 -20.71 6.69
CA GLY A 135 -19.34 -21.66 5.60
C GLY A 135 -20.52 -21.28 4.68
N ALA A 136 -21.21 -20.18 4.95
CA ALA A 136 -22.32 -19.69 4.13
C ALA A 136 -21.86 -19.05 2.81
N ALA A 137 -20.60 -18.60 2.73
CA ALA A 137 -20.04 -17.96 1.55
C ALA A 137 -18.89 -18.80 0.93
N ALA A 138 -19.25 -19.93 0.32
CA ALA A 138 -18.33 -20.72 -0.51
C ALA A 138 -17.89 -20.01 -1.81
N SER A 139 -18.41 -18.80 -2.09
CA SER A 139 -18.31 -18.14 -3.40
C SER A 139 -17.87 -16.68 -3.35
N LEU A 140 -17.11 -16.24 -2.34
CA LEU A 140 -16.37 -14.98 -2.42
C LEU A 140 -15.21 -15.13 -3.41
N ALA A 141 -15.55 -15.36 -4.67
CA ALA A 141 -14.65 -15.23 -5.80
C ALA A 141 -14.24 -13.76 -5.86
N VAL A 142 -12.96 -13.49 -5.63
CA VAL A 142 -12.36 -12.20 -5.95
C VAL A 142 -12.47 -12.03 -7.46
N ALA A 143 -13.49 -11.28 -7.88
CA ALA A 143 -13.66 -10.87 -9.27
C ALA A 143 -12.40 -10.09 -9.68
N GLY A 144 -11.55 -10.71 -10.50
CA GLY A 144 -10.37 -10.07 -11.10
C GLY A 144 -9.06 -10.86 -11.02
N ALA A 145 -8.95 -11.90 -10.19
CA ALA A 145 -7.73 -12.72 -10.17
C ALA A 145 -7.87 -13.94 -11.08
N SER A 146 -7.16 -13.95 -12.21
CA SER A 146 -6.82 -15.20 -12.90
C SER A 146 -5.40 -15.60 -12.49
N GLY A 147 -5.23 -16.83 -11.98
CA GLY A 147 -3.93 -17.37 -11.55
C GLY A 147 -3.93 -17.95 -10.12
N PRO A 148 -2.79 -18.51 -9.64
CA PRO A 148 -2.69 -19.16 -8.33
C PRO A 148 -3.08 -18.25 -7.14
N ALA A 149 -3.01 -16.92 -7.31
CA ALA A 149 -3.47 -15.93 -6.35
C ALA A 149 -5.00 -15.93 -6.13
N ALA A 150 -5.79 -16.37 -7.12
CA ALA A 150 -7.24 -16.51 -7.01
C ALA A 150 -7.64 -17.63 -6.05
N ALA A 151 -6.86 -18.72 -6.02
CA ALA A 151 -7.03 -19.81 -5.06
C ALA A 151 -6.63 -19.38 -3.64
N VAL A 152 -5.68 -18.46 -3.48
CA VAL A 152 -5.33 -17.87 -2.17
C VAL A 152 -6.38 -16.89 -1.68
N ALA A 153 -7.12 -16.22 -2.57
CA ALA A 153 -8.21 -15.34 -2.14
C ALA A 153 -9.49 -16.13 -1.80
N ALA A 154 -9.78 -17.22 -2.53
CA ALA A 154 -10.85 -18.16 -2.17
C ALA A 154 -10.49 -19.05 -0.97
N GLY A 155 -9.20 -19.34 -0.77
CA GLY A 155 -8.68 -20.19 0.31
C GLY A 155 -8.12 -19.44 1.53
N GLY A 156 -7.88 -18.14 1.44
CA GLY A 156 -7.29 -17.30 2.48
C GLY A 156 -8.28 -16.79 3.52
N LEU A 157 -9.58 -16.89 3.24
CA LEU A 157 -10.65 -16.70 4.24
C LEU A 157 -10.93 -17.96 5.07
N VAL A 158 -10.21 -19.07 4.83
CA VAL A 158 -10.44 -20.32 5.55
C VAL A 158 -9.82 -20.20 6.94
N ALA A 159 -10.70 -19.90 7.89
CA ALA A 159 -10.48 -19.82 9.34
C ALA A 159 -9.63 -18.63 9.81
N VAL A 160 -10.31 -17.63 10.38
CA VAL A 160 -9.77 -16.50 11.18
C VAL A 160 -9.17 -17.02 12.51
N GLY A 161 -8.38 -18.08 12.46
CA GLY A 161 -7.87 -18.82 13.59
C GLY A 161 -6.49 -19.37 13.26
N LYS A 162 -5.48 -18.50 13.41
CA LYS A 162 -4.05 -18.73 13.15
C LYS A 162 -3.69 -18.76 11.66
N PHE A 163 -3.40 -17.58 11.10
CA PHE A 163 -2.75 -17.43 9.79
C PHE A 163 -1.31 -17.97 9.87
N SER A 164 -1.15 -19.29 9.86
CA SER A 164 0.15 -19.96 9.96
C SER A 164 0.94 -19.95 8.65
N ALA A 165 0.29 -19.67 7.52
CA ALA A 165 0.93 -19.57 6.21
C ALA A 165 1.11 -18.10 5.77
N PRO A 166 2.34 -17.62 5.53
CA PRO A 166 2.61 -16.23 5.15
C PRO A 166 1.84 -15.74 3.93
N LEU A 167 1.64 -16.60 2.92
CA LEU A 167 0.91 -16.24 1.70
C LEU A 167 -0.57 -15.95 1.94
N ALA A 168 -1.21 -16.68 2.86
CA ALA A 168 -2.62 -16.43 3.20
C ALA A 168 -2.78 -15.09 3.93
N ALA A 169 -1.85 -14.77 4.84
CA ALA A 169 -1.83 -13.48 5.55
C ALA A 169 -1.64 -12.30 4.58
N ILE A 170 -0.73 -12.42 3.61
CA ILE A 170 -0.52 -11.42 2.57
C ILE A 170 -1.79 -11.26 1.70
N GLY A 171 -2.40 -12.37 1.28
CA GLY A 171 -3.63 -12.34 0.49
C GLY A 171 -4.79 -11.67 1.23
N LEU A 172 -4.94 -11.95 2.53
CA LEU A 172 -5.93 -11.30 3.39
C LEU A 172 -5.64 -9.81 3.55
N ALA A 173 -4.39 -9.43 3.83
CA ALA A 173 -3.98 -8.03 3.95
C ALA A 173 -4.38 -7.23 2.71
N LYS A 174 -4.04 -7.77 1.53
CA LYS A 174 -4.37 -7.17 0.24
C LYS A 174 -5.88 -7.06 0.02
N PHE A 175 -6.62 -8.16 0.25
CA PHE A 175 -8.07 -8.17 0.08
C PHE A 175 -8.77 -7.14 0.99
N THR A 176 -8.41 -7.12 2.28
CA THR A 176 -8.96 -6.18 3.25
C THR A 176 -8.64 -4.75 2.83
N ALA A 177 -7.40 -4.45 2.47
CA ALA A 177 -7.03 -3.12 2.02
C ALA A 177 -7.78 -2.73 0.73
N ASP A 178 -7.81 -3.57 -0.30
CA ASP A 178 -8.52 -3.30 -1.55
C ASP A 178 -10.03 -3.04 -1.34
N ARG A 179 -10.66 -3.72 -0.37
CA ARG A 179 -12.08 -3.52 -0.01
C ARG A 179 -12.35 -2.25 0.77
N ILE A 180 -11.48 -1.90 1.73
CA ILE A 180 -11.56 -0.61 2.43
C ILE A 180 -11.38 0.55 1.44
N LEU A 181 -10.67 0.29 0.34
CA LEU A 181 -10.25 1.28 -0.65
C LEU A 181 -11.08 1.31 -1.93
N SER A 182 -12.22 0.60 -1.98
CA SER A 182 -13.03 0.53 -3.20
C SER A 182 -13.73 1.84 -3.57
N SER A 183 -13.58 2.90 -2.76
CA SER A 183 -14.03 4.25 -3.09
C SER A 183 -12.83 5.16 -3.36
N GLU A 184 -12.94 6.03 -4.36
CA GLU A 184 -11.87 6.94 -4.77
C GLU A 184 -11.47 8.07 -3.78
N PRO A 185 -12.23 8.47 -2.73
CA PRO A 185 -11.78 9.55 -1.87
C PRO A 185 -10.60 9.14 -0.98
N THR A 186 -9.82 10.13 -0.58
CA THR A 186 -8.75 10.02 0.43
C THR A 186 -9.33 9.98 1.86
N ASP A 187 -10.62 9.71 1.99
CA ASP A 187 -11.31 9.60 3.26
C ASP A 187 -10.74 8.43 4.05
N GLY A 188 -10.29 8.70 5.27
CA GLY A 188 -9.63 7.71 6.12
C GLY A 188 -8.12 7.59 5.92
N PHE A 189 -7.54 8.24 4.90
CA PHE A 189 -6.09 8.31 4.78
C PHE A 189 -5.51 9.43 5.65
N LYS A 190 -4.38 9.15 6.29
CA LYS A 190 -3.56 10.14 6.98
C LYS A 190 -2.70 10.88 5.97
N GLN A 191 -2.85 12.20 5.91
CA GLN A 191 -1.91 13.02 5.17
C GLN A 191 -0.57 13.07 5.92
N HIS A 192 0.53 12.83 5.20
CA HIS A 192 1.90 13.04 5.66
C HIS A 192 2.78 13.33 4.45
N THR A 193 3.05 14.60 4.19
CA THR A 193 3.72 15.09 2.97
C THR A 193 5.20 14.73 2.96
N LEU A 194 5.66 14.10 1.88
CA LEU A 194 7.09 13.84 1.67
C LEU A 194 7.74 15.01 0.93
N ARG A 195 8.95 15.37 1.35
CA ARG A 195 9.71 16.49 0.82
C ARG A 195 10.97 16.01 0.11
N GLU A 196 11.66 16.96 -0.49
CA GLU A 196 12.89 16.69 -1.22
C GLU A 196 14.01 16.09 -0.37
N GLU A 197 14.08 16.48 0.91
CA GLU A 197 15.02 15.94 1.89
C GLU A 197 14.71 14.50 2.34
N ASP A 198 13.51 13.97 2.05
CA ASP A 198 13.13 12.59 2.34
C ASP A 198 13.58 11.60 1.27
N GLU A 199 14.09 12.10 0.14
CA GLU A 199 14.53 11.24 -0.95
C GLU A 199 15.69 10.35 -0.49
N TRP A 200 15.57 9.05 -0.75
CA TRP A 200 16.52 8.02 -0.31
C TRP A 200 16.68 7.88 1.22
N ARG A 201 15.90 8.61 2.03
CA ARG A 201 15.91 8.52 3.49
C ARG A 201 14.72 7.72 4.00
N PRO A 202 14.93 6.71 4.85
CA PRO A 202 13.86 5.81 5.25
C PRO A 202 12.74 6.55 5.99
N VAL A 203 11.50 6.25 5.61
CA VAL A 203 10.29 6.62 6.35
C VAL A 203 9.89 5.46 7.24
N TYR A 204 9.56 5.77 8.50
CA TYR A 204 9.14 4.79 9.49
C TYR A 204 7.67 5.00 9.83
N VAL A 205 6.87 3.96 9.61
CA VAL A 205 5.48 3.91 10.10
C VAL A 205 5.47 3.08 11.38
N ILE A 206 5.27 3.72 12.51
CA ILE A 206 5.45 3.13 13.84
C ILE A 206 4.08 2.87 14.45
N VAL A 207 3.79 1.61 14.79
CA VAL A 207 2.59 1.24 15.56
C VAL A 207 2.97 1.20 17.04
N HIS A 208 2.30 2.01 17.86
CA HIS A 208 2.60 2.18 19.29
C HIS A 208 1.89 1.16 20.19
N PRO A 209 2.24 1.08 21.49
CA PRO A 209 1.57 0.20 22.46
C PRO A 209 0.05 0.35 22.57
N ASP A 210 -0.48 1.55 22.31
CA ASP A 210 -1.91 1.86 22.31
C ASP A 210 -2.55 1.74 20.91
N TYR A 211 -1.82 1.17 19.95
CA TYR A 211 -2.18 1.04 18.53
C TYR A 211 -2.35 2.36 17.77
N THR A 212 -1.99 3.50 18.37
CA THR A 212 -1.79 4.73 17.57
C THR A 212 -0.61 4.56 16.62
N VAL A 213 -0.58 5.38 15.57
CA VAL A 213 0.41 5.27 14.49
C VAL A 213 1.09 6.61 14.27
N THR A 214 2.42 6.60 14.23
CA THR A 214 3.24 7.73 13.81
C THR A 214 3.86 7.44 12.46
N ILE A 215 3.75 8.37 11.52
CA ILE A 215 4.51 8.37 10.28
C ILE A 215 5.64 9.37 10.45
N ARG A 216 6.89 8.89 10.41
CA ARG A 216 8.08 9.69 10.62
C ARG A 216 8.97 9.64 9.40
N SER A 217 9.18 10.79 8.76
CA SER A 217 10.14 11.01 7.69
C SER A 217 11.33 11.82 8.22
N ASN A 218 12.26 12.20 7.34
CA ASN A 218 13.34 13.10 7.73
C ASN A 218 12.83 14.54 7.89
N SER A 219 11.81 14.91 7.10
CA SER A 219 11.29 16.28 7.04
C SER A 219 10.18 16.58 8.06
N ASP A 220 9.46 15.57 8.52
CA ASP A 220 8.30 15.76 9.40
C ASP A 220 7.94 14.50 10.20
N GLU A 221 7.07 14.67 11.18
CA GLU A 221 6.44 13.60 11.94
C GLU A 221 4.93 13.85 12.03
N SER A 222 4.12 12.80 11.92
CA SER A 222 2.67 12.93 11.96
C SER A 222 2.00 11.76 12.65
N ASP A 223 1.16 12.08 13.63
CA ASP A 223 0.42 11.08 14.40
C ASP A 223 -1.00 10.86 13.89
N THR A 224 -1.49 9.64 14.06
CA THR A 224 -2.88 9.28 13.79
C THR A 224 -3.34 8.16 14.71
N VAL A 225 -4.63 8.18 14.98
CA VAL A 225 -5.35 7.17 15.74
C VAL A 225 -5.85 6.06 14.82
N THR A 226 -6.21 4.90 15.38
CA THR A 226 -6.79 3.78 14.62
C THR A 226 -8.25 3.56 14.99
N ALA A 227 -9.07 3.22 14.00
CA ALA A 227 -10.34 2.53 14.21
C ALA A 227 -10.08 1.00 14.29
N ALA A 228 -10.91 0.30 15.06
CA ALA A 228 -10.78 -1.14 15.27
C ALA A 228 -12.15 -1.82 15.21
N VAL A 229 -12.21 -3.02 14.61
CA VAL A 229 -13.40 -3.87 14.57
C VAL A 229 -13.04 -5.31 14.92
N GLU A 230 -13.88 -5.96 15.71
CA GLU A 230 -13.73 -7.39 16.01
C GLU A 230 -14.26 -8.24 14.85
N VAL A 231 -13.43 -9.17 14.36
CA VAL A 231 -13.82 -10.17 13.38
C VAL A 231 -14.38 -11.38 14.12
N LYS A 232 -15.71 -11.37 14.33
CA LYS A 232 -16.40 -12.43 15.08
C LYS A 232 -16.15 -13.81 14.47
N LYS A 233 -15.61 -14.73 15.28
CA LYS A 233 -15.54 -16.16 14.95
C LYS A 233 -16.95 -16.76 14.97
N PRO A 234 -17.33 -17.63 14.00
CA PRO A 234 -18.58 -18.36 14.09
C PRO A 234 -18.54 -19.32 15.29
N ALA A 235 -19.66 -19.41 16.00
CA ALA A 235 -19.81 -20.19 17.24
C ALA A 235 -19.57 -21.71 17.10
N ALA A 236 -19.33 -22.22 15.89
CA ALA A 236 -19.25 -23.66 15.60
C ALA A 236 -17.99 -24.37 16.13
N LEU A 237 -16.96 -23.65 16.61
CA LEU A 237 -15.73 -24.28 17.13
C LEU A 237 -15.69 -24.45 18.67
N ARG A 238 -16.78 -24.15 19.40
CA ARG A 238 -16.84 -24.35 20.88
C ARG A 238 -17.33 -25.73 21.33
N ARG A 239 -17.69 -26.65 20.43
CA ARG A 239 -18.13 -28.01 20.80
C ARG A 239 -17.11 -29.05 20.33
N GLY A 240 -16.16 -29.37 21.19
CA GLY A 240 -15.19 -30.42 20.91
C GLY A 240 -14.17 -30.69 22.02
N ARG A 241 -14.52 -30.46 23.29
CA ARG A 241 -13.70 -30.94 24.41
C ARG A 241 -14.58 -31.06 25.66
N GLY A 242 -15.13 -32.25 25.89
CA GLY A 242 -15.86 -32.54 27.12
C GLY A 242 -17.04 -33.47 26.96
N ARG A 243 -16.83 -34.67 26.40
CA ARG A 243 -17.69 -35.82 26.73
C ARG A 243 -16.99 -37.14 26.43
N GLU A 244 -16.01 -37.49 27.26
CA GLU A 244 -15.67 -38.89 27.50
C GLU A 244 -15.40 -39.06 29.00
N ARG A 245 -16.28 -39.84 29.62
CA ARG A 245 -16.13 -40.71 30.82
C ARG A 245 -17.53 -40.94 31.38
N GLY A 246 -18.19 -41.94 30.80
CA GLY A 246 -18.99 -42.87 31.58
C GLY A 246 -18.07 -43.90 32.23
#